data_AF-A0A0L0DME1-F1
#
_entry.id   AF-A0A0L0DME1-F1
#
_cell.length_a   1.000
_cell.length_b   1.000
_cell.length_c   1.000
_cell.angle_alpha   90.00
_cell.angle_beta   90.00
_cell.angle_gamma   90.00
#
_symmetry.space_group_name_H-M   'P 1'
#
loop_
_entity.id
_entity.type
_entity.pdbx_description
1 polymer ?
#
loop_
_entity_poly.entity_id
_entity_poly.type
_entity_poly.pdbx_seq_one_letter_code
_entity_poly.pdbx_strand_id
1 'polypeptide(L)'
;MATGLRWLVASQGDAKHIGWAHPLVACVVYYLAVVPASWWASVWLGGTASGGRGDSGGDQGVTGYELGYWPGVCKGLVAYLAVLLGSRLVTKGSVVLYEFMWGCNVALVLGALAGATGNALLLAGAVVSVAVDQVMWYVDIAAYVITGSFPIGVAKYLIWPTTGWVQRATSGHHLAFIPLALWMLGEAQTGFPPGTFALSIVVLVVEGGATRLLAPFSIVYPSRPPLMLNINLTHECWTDVPFALLHIADGASFLPAMAWLVTVWSSTNAICYAVLLAIESVVYGV
;
A
#
# COMPACT_ATOMS: atom_id res chain seq x y z
N MET A 1 -16.74 24.75 -8.92
CA MET A 1 -15.99 24.05 -7.85
C MET A 1 -15.60 25.10 -6.82
N ALA A 2 -16.03 24.94 -5.56
CA ALA A 2 -15.70 25.88 -4.49
C ALA A 2 -14.18 26.05 -4.36
N THR A 3 -13.72 27.25 -4.00
CA THR A 3 -12.29 27.62 -3.91
C THR A 3 -11.47 26.65 -3.04
N GLY A 4 -12.04 26.13 -1.95
CA GLY A 4 -11.37 25.15 -1.09
C GLY A 4 -11.09 23.80 -1.76
N LEU A 5 -12.01 23.31 -2.59
CA LEU A 5 -11.83 22.05 -3.34
C LEU A 5 -10.72 22.16 -4.38
N ARG A 6 -10.60 23.34 -5.03
CA ARG A 6 -9.49 23.59 -5.97
C ARG A 6 -8.14 23.66 -5.28
N TRP A 7 -8.07 24.20 -4.07
CA TRP A 7 -6.83 24.26 -3.30
C TRP A 7 -6.33 22.86 -2.92
N LEU A 8 -7.26 21.94 -2.59
CA LEU A 8 -6.94 20.57 -2.20
C LEU A 8 -6.45 19.70 -3.36
N VAL A 9 -6.92 19.94 -4.58
CA VAL A 9 -6.47 19.19 -5.77
C VAL A 9 -5.03 19.57 -6.08
N ALA A 10 -4.17 18.56 -6.19
CA ALA A 10 -2.77 18.72 -6.53
C ALA A 10 -2.59 19.29 -7.94
N SER A 11 -1.65 20.21 -8.07
CA SER A 11 -1.36 20.89 -9.33
C SER A 11 0.14 21.13 -9.46
N GLN A 12 0.71 20.83 -10.62
CA GLN A 12 2.16 20.96 -10.81
C GLN A 12 2.63 22.40 -10.69
N GLY A 13 3.76 22.59 -10.00
CA GLY A 13 4.38 23.90 -9.81
C GLY A 13 3.72 24.82 -8.78
N ASP A 14 2.66 24.38 -8.10
CA ASP A 14 1.98 25.20 -7.09
C ASP A 14 2.81 25.29 -5.79
N ALA A 15 3.03 26.53 -5.32
CA ALA A 15 3.81 26.83 -4.12
C ALA A 15 3.22 26.20 -2.84
N LYS A 16 1.92 25.86 -2.82
CA LYS A 16 1.27 25.20 -1.68
C LYS A 16 1.95 23.87 -1.30
N HIS A 17 2.61 23.21 -2.24
CA HIS A 17 3.31 21.94 -2.05
C HIS A 17 4.63 22.05 -1.30
N ILE A 18 5.20 23.26 -1.17
CA ILE A 18 6.44 23.52 -0.42
C ILE A 18 6.16 23.66 1.09
N GLY A 19 4.97 24.12 1.46
CA GLY A 19 4.57 24.36 2.85
C GLY A 19 4.15 23.11 3.62
N TRP A 20 3.59 23.31 4.82
CA TRP A 20 3.05 22.24 5.66
C TRP A 20 1.55 22.00 5.46
N ALA A 21 0.80 23.04 5.10
CA ALA A 21 -0.65 23.00 5.07
C ALA A 21 -1.18 21.96 4.07
N HIS A 22 -0.75 22.03 2.80
CA HIS A 22 -1.26 21.10 1.81
C HIS A 22 -0.80 19.66 2.02
N PRO A 23 0.48 19.34 2.29
CA PRO A 23 0.88 17.95 2.54
C PRO A 23 0.12 17.33 3.73
N LEU A 24 -0.10 18.11 4.81
CA LEU A 24 -0.86 17.65 5.97
C LEU A 24 -2.33 17.38 5.63
N VAL A 25 -3.02 18.34 5.00
CA VAL A 25 -4.43 18.17 4.64
C VAL A 25 -4.59 17.03 3.62
N ALA A 26 -3.71 16.94 2.63
CA ALA A 26 -3.70 15.86 1.66
C ALA A 26 -3.55 14.49 2.33
N CYS A 27 -2.56 14.34 3.22
CA CYS A 27 -2.34 13.10 3.97
C CYS A 27 -3.55 12.73 4.84
N VAL A 28 -4.14 13.69 5.56
CA VAL A 28 -5.31 13.43 6.41
C VAL A 28 -6.52 13.02 5.58
N VAL A 29 -6.85 13.77 4.52
CA VAL A 29 -7.98 13.44 3.63
C VAL A 29 -7.76 12.08 2.96
N TYR A 30 -6.53 11.78 2.57
CA TYR A 30 -6.15 10.50 2.01
C TYR A 30 -6.46 9.34 2.96
N TYR A 31 -5.98 9.39 4.21
CA TYR A 31 -6.25 8.32 5.18
C TYR A 31 -7.72 8.23 5.58
N LEU A 32 -8.44 9.36 5.65
CA LEU A 32 -9.90 9.40 5.87
C LEU A 32 -10.70 8.82 4.70
N ALA A 33 -10.14 8.75 3.50
CA ALA A 33 -10.75 8.10 2.36
C ALA A 33 -10.39 6.60 2.31
N VAL A 34 -9.09 6.29 2.31
CA VAL A 34 -8.59 4.93 2.04
C VAL A 34 -8.93 3.97 3.17
N VAL A 35 -8.69 4.33 4.43
CA VAL A 35 -8.88 3.40 5.56
C VAL A 35 -10.35 3.04 5.75
N PRO A 36 -11.30 3.99 5.83
CA PRO A 36 -12.72 3.66 5.96
C PRO A 36 -13.28 2.92 4.75
N ALA A 37 -12.88 3.29 3.52
CA ALA A 37 -13.32 2.59 2.31
C ALA A 37 -12.85 1.12 2.30
N SER A 38 -11.58 0.88 2.66
CA SER A 38 -11.02 -0.48 2.76
C SER A 38 -11.70 -1.30 3.85
N TRP A 39 -11.91 -0.70 5.03
CA TRP A 39 -12.65 -1.33 6.12
C TRP A 39 -14.07 -1.69 5.70
N TRP A 40 -14.84 -0.72 5.18
CA TRP A 40 -16.22 -0.95 4.79
C TRP A 40 -16.36 -1.97 3.66
N ALA A 41 -15.48 -1.91 2.66
CA ALA A 41 -15.43 -2.90 1.59
C ALA A 41 -15.13 -4.30 2.12
N SER A 42 -14.23 -4.44 3.10
CA SER A 42 -13.94 -5.74 3.73
C SER A 42 -15.17 -6.30 4.47
N VAL A 43 -15.91 -5.46 5.19
CA VAL A 43 -17.14 -5.88 5.88
C VAL A 43 -18.22 -6.29 4.88
N TRP A 44 -18.39 -5.51 3.81
CA TRP A 44 -19.38 -5.79 2.78
C TRP A 44 -19.06 -7.08 2.01
N LEU A 45 -17.82 -7.22 1.53
CA LEU A 45 -17.36 -8.42 0.82
C LEU A 45 -17.41 -9.67 1.71
N GLY A 46 -17.01 -9.54 2.98
CA GLY A 46 -17.07 -10.63 3.96
C GLY A 46 -18.51 -11.10 4.23
N GLY A 47 -19.44 -10.17 4.41
CA GLY A 47 -20.87 -10.49 4.60
C GLY A 47 -21.51 -11.16 3.38
N THR A 48 -21.11 -10.78 2.17
CA THR A 48 -21.59 -11.45 0.94
C THR A 48 -21.05 -12.86 0.78
N ALA A 49 -19.82 -13.14 1.26
CA ALA A 49 -19.23 -14.48 1.22
C ALA A 49 -19.89 -15.44 2.22
N SER A 50 -20.35 -14.94 3.37
CA SER A 50 -21.05 -15.75 4.38
C SER A 50 -22.53 -16.00 4.07
N GLY A 51 -23.19 -15.09 3.33
CA GLY A 51 -24.63 -15.16 3.03
C GLY A 51 -25.06 -16.22 1.99
N GLY A 52 -24.11 -16.94 1.37
CA GLY A 52 -24.39 -17.99 0.37
C GLY A 52 -24.60 -19.39 0.94
N ARG A 53 -24.39 -19.60 2.25
CA ARG A 53 -24.60 -20.90 2.92
C ARG A 53 -25.96 -20.88 3.61
N GLY A 54 -26.96 -21.43 2.92
CA GLY A 54 -28.34 -21.50 3.38
C GLY A 54 -28.49 -22.15 4.75
N ASP A 55 -29.35 -21.54 5.56
CA ASP A 55 -29.86 -22.03 6.83
C ASP A 55 -30.23 -23.52 6.78
N SER A 56 -29.48 -24.32 7.51
CA SER A 56 -29.97 -25.59 8.07
C SER A 56 -29.33 -25.83 9.43
N GLY A 57 -29.88 -25.13 10.43
CA GLY A 57 -29.96 -25.53 11.84
C GLY A 57 -28.69 -26.02 12.54
N GLY A 58 -28.19 -25.19 13.47
CA GLY A 58 -27.32 -25.63 14.57
C GLY A 58 -26.04 -24.80 14.69
N ASP A 59 -25.93 -24.07 15.81
CA ASP A 59 -24.81 -23.22 16.24
C ASP A 59 -24.39 -22.06 15.33
N GLN A 60 -24.83 -20.85 15.72
CA GLN A 60 -24.39 -19.57 15.17
C GLN A 60 -22.96 -19.21 15.64
N GLY A 61 -21.98 -19.99 15.24
CA GLY A 61 -20.58 -19.56 15.17
C GLY A 61 -20.34 -18.87 13.83
N VAL A 62 -19.91 -17.60 13.85
CA VAL A 62 -19.50 -16.86 12.66
C VAL A 62 -18.46 -17.69 11.89
N THR A 63 -18.79 -18.10 10.67
CA THR A 63 -18.05 -19.14 9.93
C THR A 63 -16.86 -18.57 9.14
N GLY A 64 -15.64 -18.85 9.60
CA GLY A 64 -14.53 -19.26 8.75
C GLY A 64 -13.30 -18.35 8.58
N TYR A 65 -13.39 -17.04 8.84
CA TYR A 65 -12.29 -16.10 8.52
C TYR A 65 -12.05 -15.04 9.60
N GLU A 66 -12.02 -15.45 10.86
CA GLU A 66 -11.70 -14.57 11.98
C GLU A 66 -10.20 -14.59 12.28
N LEU A 67 -9.55 -13.43 12.16
CA LEU A 67 -8.13 -13.30 12.48
C LEU A 67 -7.88 -13.36 14.00
N GLY A 68 -8.89 -13.02 14.81
CA GLY A 68 -8.74 -12.77 16.25
C GLY A 68 -8.03 -11.44 16.56
N TYR A 69 -7.97 -11.07 17.85
CA TYR A 69 -7.34 -9.81 18.28
C TYR A 69 -5.83 -9.97 18.51
N TRP A 70 -5.02 -9.14 17.83
CA TRP A 70 -3.54 -9.20 17.86
C TRP A 70 -2.89 -7.96 18.51
N PRO A 71 -3.08 -7.71 19.82
CA PRO A 71 -2.66 -6.47 20.47
C PRO A 71 -1.16 -6.17 20.35
N GLY A 72 -0.32 -7.21 20.42
CA GLY A 72 1.14 -7.06 20.32
C GLY A 72 1.57 -6.58 18.94
N VAL A 73 1.02 -7.19 17.89
CA VAL A 73 1.31 -6.80 16.49
C VAL A 73 0.77 -5.40 16.22
N CYS A 74 -0.45 -5.08 16.64
CA CYS A 74 -1.02 -3.74 16.45
C CYS A 74 -0.16 -2.66 17.11
N LYS A 75 0.25 -2.86 18.37
CA LYS A 75 1.16 -1.93 19.07
C LYS A 75 2.50 -1.81 18.34
N GLY A 76 3.05 -2.93 17.86
CA GLY A 76 4.30 -2.96 17.10
C GLY A 76 4.22 -2.17 15.79
N LEU A 77 3.18 -2.39 14.98
CA LEU A 77 2.94 -1.68 13.72
C LEU A 77 2.71 -0.18 13.94
N VAL A 78 1.92 0.20 14.95
CA VAL A 78 1.70 1.62 15.30
C VAL A 78 2.99 2.28 15.75
N ALA A 79 3.77 1.63 16.62
CA ALA A 79 5.07 2.14 17.04
C ALA A 79 6.04 2.27 15.85
N TYR A 80 6.07 1.28 14.96
CA TYR A 80 6.89 1.31 13.76
C TYR A 80 6.51 2.48 12.84
N LEU A 81 5.22 2.68 12.58
CA LEU A 81 4.71 3.79 11.78
C LEU A 81 5.03 5.15 12.40
N ALA A 82 4.94 5.27 13.72
CA ALA A 82 5.33 6.49 14.44
C ALA A 82 6.82 6.80 14.28
N VAL A 83 7.70 5.79 14.38
CA VAL A 83 9.14 5.94 14.15
C VAL A 83 9.42 6.27 12.68
N LEU A 84 8.77 5.60 11.73
CA LEU A 84 8.91 5.86 10.29
C LEU A 84 8.54 7.30 9.96
N LEU A 85 7.35 7.74 10.37
CA LEU A 85 6.87 9.10 10.12
C LEU A 85 7.73 10.14 10.83
N GLY A 86 7.96 9.97 12.15
CA GLY A 86 8.69 10.93 12.97
C GLY A 86 10.14 11.12 12.51
N SER A 87 10.86 10.02 12.27
CA SER A 87 12.25 10.10 11.79
C SER A 87 12.36 10.76 10.42
N ARG A 88 11.45 10.44 9.50
CA ARG A 88 11.45 11.05 8.17
C ARG A 88 11.07 12.52 8.25
N LEU A 89 10.08 12.91 9.05
CA LEU A 89 9.68 14.32 9.23
C LEU A 89 10.85 15.19 9.68
N VAL A 90 11.69 14.69 10.58
CA VAL A 90 12.91 15.40 11.03
C VAL A 90 13.90 15.61 9.88
N THR A 91 14.04 14.62 8.98
CA THR A 91 15.04 14.66 7.90
C THR A 91 14.57 15.37 6.62
N LYS A 92 13.28 15.27 6.27
CA LYS A 92 12.72 15.68 4.97
C LYS A 92 11.60 16.72 5.09
N GLY A 93 11.12 17.03 6.30
CA GLY A 93 10.05 17.99 6.52
C GLY A 93 8.68 17.51 5.99
N SER A 94 7.84 18.46 5.57
CA SER A 94 6.44 18.21 5.18
C SER A 94 6.24 17.26 4.01
N VAL A 95 7.25 17.11 3.14
CA VAL A 95 7.24 16.19 1.98
C VAL A 95 6.89 14.76 2.39
N VAL A 96 7.32 14.36 3.60
CA VAL A 96 7.07 13.03 4.15
C VAL A 96 5.59 12.72 4.26
N LEU A 97 4.74 13.74 4.41
CA LEU A 97 3.29 13.53 4.48
C LEU A 97 2.74 13.04 3.13
N TYR A 98 3.36 13.38 2.00
CA TYR A 98 3.07 12.73 0.72
C TYR A 98 3.70 11.34 0.63
N GLU A 99 4.96 11.17 1.07
CA GLU A 99 5.59 9.84 1.09
C GLU A 99 4.82 8.85 1.99
N PHE A 100 4.16 9.33 3.04
CA PHE A 100 3.36 8.48 3.92
C PHE A 100 2.11 7.94 3.20
N MET A 101 1.73 8.50 2.04
CA MET A 101 0.64 8.03 1.20
C MET A 101 1.04 6.86 0.27
N TRP A 102 2.30 6.41 0.29
CA TRP A 102 2.70 5.18 -0.42
C TRP A 102 1.90 3.97 0.07
N GLY A 103 1.49 3.10 -0.84
CA GLY A 103 0.66 1.93 -0.54
C GLY A 103 1.25 0.98 0.51
N CYS A 104 2.58 0.82 0.51
CA CYS A 104 3.25 0.02 1.54
C CYS A 104 3.04 0.57 2.97
N ASN A 105 2.98 1.90 3.14
CA ASN A 105 2.70 2.52 4.45
C ASN A 105 1.23 2.35 4.85
N VAL A 106 0.32 2.44 3.87
CA VAL A 106 -1.12 2.22 4.08
C VAL A 106 -1.38 0.78 4.47
N ALA A 107 -0.73 -0.18 3.83
CA ALA A 107 -0.87 -1.59 4.13
C ALA A 107 -0.51 -1.91 5.59
N LEU A 108 0.50 -1.23 6.16
CA LEU A 108 0.82 -1.34 7.59
C LEU A 108 -0.33 -0.83 8.48
N VAL A 109 -0.96 0.29 8.11
CA VAL A 109 -2.13 0.84 8.83
C VAL A 109 -3.32 -0.11 8.73
N LEU A 110 -3.60 -0.64 7.54
CA LEU A 110 -4.68 -1.61 7.34
C LEU A 110 -4.38 -2.93 8.08
N GLY A 111 -3.14 -3.39 8.13
CA GLY A 111 -2.73 -4.57 8.90
C GLY A 111 -2.90 -4.37 10.41
N ALA A 112 -2.54 -3.19 10.93
CA ALA A 112 -2.77 -2.85 12.33
C ALA A 112 -4.28 -2.78 12.66
N LEU A 113 -5.09 -2.20 11.77
CA LEU A 113 -6.54 -2.18 11.91
C LEU A 113 -7.12 -3.59 11.88
N ALA A 114 -6.72 -4.41 10.90
CA ALA A 114 -7.17 -5.79 10.77
C ALA A 114 -6.87 -6.63 12.01
N GLY A 115 -5.66 -6.51 12.57
CA GLY A 115 -5.30 -7.17 13.83
C GLY A 115 -6.07 -6.63 15.04
N ALA A 116 -6.45 -5.35 15.04
CA ALA A 116 -7.22 -4.75 16.12
C ALA A 116 -8.69 -5.20 16.11
N THR A 117 -9.22 -5.50 14.93
CA THR A 117 -10.64 -5.84 14.73
C THR A 117 -10.89 -7.31 14.41
N GLY A 118 -9.84 -8.12 14.31
CA GLY A 118 -9.94 -9.53 13.92
C GLY A 118 -10.38 -9.78 12.48
N ASN A 119 -10.11 -8.85 11.56
CA ASN A 119 -10.61 -8.92 10.18
C ASN A 119 -9.56 -9.51 9.23
N ALA A 120 -9.62 -10.83 8.99
CA ALA A 120 -8.66 -11.52 8.13
C ALA A 120 -8.72 -11.04 6.68
N LEU A 121 -9.92 -10.75 6.17
CA LEU A 121 -10.11 -10.27 4.80
C LEU A 121 -9.42 -8.91 4.59
N LEU A 122 -9.50 -8.00 5.57
CA LEU A 122 -8.78 -6.73 5.49
C LEU A 122 -7.26 -6.92 5.47
N LEU A 123 -6.72 -7.80 6.32
CA LEU A 123 -5.28 -8.10 6.34
C LEU A 123 -4.82 -8.69 5.00
N ALA A 124 -5.54 -9.70 4.51
CA ALA A 124 -5.29 -10.37 3.25
C ALA A 124 -5.37 -9.41 2.06
N GLY A 125 -6.40 -8.55 2.02
CA GLY A 125 -6.56 -7.52 0.99
C GLY A 125 -5.42 -6.50 0.98
N ALA A 126 -4.95 -6.08 2.16
CA ALA A 126 -3.82 -5.17 2.31
C ALA A 126 -2.49 -5.83 1.88
N VAL A 127 -2.31 -7.13 2.11
CA VAL A 127 -1.15 -7.89 1.60
C VAL A 127 -1.15 -7.91 0.08
N VAL A 128 -2.29 -8.29 -0.52
CA VAL A 128 -2.37 -8.44 -1.98
C VAL A 128 -2.26 -7.10 -2.69
N SER A 129 -2.76 -6.00 -2.12
CA SER A 129 -2.67 -4.68 -2.77
C SER A 129 -1.23 -4.21 -2.98
N VAL A 130 -0.30 -4.61 -2.11
CA VAL A 130 1.13 -4.23 -2.19
C VAL A 130 2.04 -5.38 -2.65
N ALA A 131 1.49 -6.55 -2.99
CA ALA A 131 2.27 -7.76 -3.18
C ALA A 131 3.37 -7.63 -4.25
N VAL A 132 3.06 -7.05 -5.42
CA VAL A 132 4.03 -6.85 -6.48
C VAL A 132 5.21 -5.98 -6.04
N ASP A 133 4.95 -4.89 -5.31
CA ASP A 133 6.01 -4.00 -4.80
C ASP A 133 6.95 -4.73 -3.84
N GLN A 134 6.38 -5.51 -2.92
CA GLN A 134 7.19 -6.29 -1.97
C GLN A 134 7.94 -7.43 -2.63
N VAL A 135 7.36 -8.08 -3.65
CA VAL A 135 8.06 -9.12 -4.42
C VAL A 135 9.25 -8.54 -5.18
N MET A 136 9.10 -7.35 -5.78
CA MET A 136 10.21 -6.66 -6.43
C MET A 136 11.34 -6.38 -5.43
N TRP A 137 11.00 -6.02 -4.19
CA TRP A 137 11.97 -5.89 -3.10
C TRP A 137 12.70 -7.18 -2.76
N TYR A 138 12.00 -8.32 -2.67
CA TYR A 138 12.64 -9.61 -2.42
C TYR A 138 13.64 -9.97 -3.52
N VAL A 139 13.25 -9.76 -4.79
CA VAL A 139 14.12 -10.01 -5.94
C VAL A 139 15.36 -9.13 -5.88
N ASP A 140 15.19 -7.84 -5.63
CA ASP A 140 16.30 -6.88 -5.57
C ASP A 140 17.29 -7.18 -4.44
N ILE A 141 16.79 -7.45 -3.23
CA ILE A 141 17.65 -7.76 -2.07
C ILE A 141 18.38 -9.09 -2.28
N ALA A 142 17.68 -10.13 -2.74
CA ALA A 142 18.31 -11.42 -3.02
C ALA A 142 19.39 -11.30 -4.11
N ALA A 143 19.08 -10.63 -5.21
CA ALA A 143 20.04 -10.38 -6.29
C ALA A 143 21.24 -9.57 -5.79
N TYR A 144 21.01 -8.50 -5.01
CA TYR A 144 22.11 -7.70 -4.49
C TYR A 144 23.04 -8.50 -3.58
N VAL A 145 22.52 -9.38 -2.73
CA VAL A 145 23.33 -10.26 -1.87
C VAL A 145 24.16 -11.26 -2.68
N ILE A 146 23.62 -11.77 -3.80
CA ILE A 146 24.28 -12.80 -4.62
C ILE A 146 25.27 -12.19 -5.64
N THR A 147 24.88 -11.10 -6.31
CA THR A 147 25.58 -10.55 -7.47
C THR A 147 26.06 -9.11 -7.28
N GLY A 148 25.65 -8.42 -6.21
CA GLY A 148 25.94 -7.01 -5.98
C GLY A 148 25.11 -6.04 -6.83
N SER A 149 24.07 -6.50 -7.53
CA SER A 149 23.23 -5.68 -8.41
C SER A 149 21.75 -5.67 -8.01
N PHE A 150 21.06 -4.56 -8.29
CA PHE A 150 19.60 -4.43 -8.16
C PHE A 150 18.96 -4.51 -9.55
N PRO A 151 18.50 -5.70 -10.00
CA PRO A 151 17.99 -5.89 -11.36
C PRO A 151 16.69 -5.12 -11.64
N ILE A 152 15.87 -4.87 -10.61
CA ILE A 152 14.65 -4.07 -10.72
C ILE A 152 14.95 -2.63 -10.30
N GLY A 153 15.68 -2.43 -9.21
CA GLY A 153 16.13 -1.12 -8.75
C GLY A 153 15.28 -0.48 -7.65
N VAL A 154 14.14 -1.06 -7.28
CA VAL A 154 13.22 -0.54 -6.24
C VAL A 154 13.87 -0.43 -4.86
N ALA A 155 14.82 -1.32 -4.54
CA ALA A 155 15.54 -1.28 -3.26
C ALA A 155 16.94 -0.64 -3.36
N LYS A 156 17.35 -0.18 -4.55
CA LYS A 156 18.70 0.35 -4.82
C LYS A 156 19.06 1.55 -3.94
N TYR A 157 18.07 2.33 -3.52
CA TYR A 157 18.30 3.50 -2.67
C TYR A 157 18.90 3.13 -1.30
N LEU A 158 18.73 1.90 -0.82
CA LEU A 158 19.28 1.48 0.48
C LEU A 158 20.80 1.62 0.58
N ILE A 159 21.50 1.50 -0.54
CA ILE A 159 22.97 1.61 -0.58
C ILE A 159 23.46 3.02 -0.90
N TRP A 160 22.56 3.99 -1.15
CA TRP A 160 22.97 5.36 -1.40
C TRP A 160 23.66 5.94 -0.15
N PRO A 161 24.77 6.68 -0.32
CA PRO A 161 25.45 7.34 0.79
C PRO A 161 24.54 8.33 1.55
N THR A 162 23.54 8.87 0.86
CA THR A 162 22.57 9.83 1.39
C THR A 162 21.43 9.18 2.18
N THR A 163 21.23 7.87 2.07
CA THR A 163 20.18 7.16 2.80
C THR A 163 20.68 6.80 4.19
N GLY A 164 20.23 7.56 5.19
CA GLY A 164 20.58 7.36 6.59
C GLY A 164 20.09 6.02 7.16
N TRP A 165 20.74 5.55 8.23
CA TRP A 165 20.46 4.23 8.83
C TRP A 165 18.99 4.06 9.26
N VAL A 166 18.38 5.11 9.82
CA VAL A 166 16.96 5.06 10.24
C VAL A 166 16.05 4.85 9.05
N GLN A 167 16.33 5.51 7.93
CA GLN A 167 15.56 5.32 6.70
C GLN A 167 15.72 3.89 6.18
N ARG A 168 16.93 3.31 6.23
CA ARG A 168 17.14 1.89 5.85
C ARG A 168 16.34 0.94 6.75
N ALA A 169 16.43 1.11 8.07
CA ALA A 169 15.70 0.28 9.04
C ALA A 169 14.17 0.42 8.89
N THR A 170 13.68 1.64 8.73
CA THR A 170 12.25 1.92 8.52
C THR A 170 11.76 1.58 7.11
N SER A 171 12.63 1.14 6.22
CA SER A 171 12.26 0.54 4.92
C SER A 171 12.19 -0.99 4.99
N GLY A 172 12.62 -1.59 6.11
CA GLY A 172 12.57 -3.04 6.31
C GLY A 172 11.15 -3.63 6.33
N HIS A 173 10.11 -2.80 6.47
CA HIS A 173 8.73 -3.27 6.35
C HIS A 173 8.43 -3.85 4.97
N HIS A 174 9.15 -3.44 3.93
CA HIS A 174 9.01 -4.03 2.60
C HIS A 174 9.34 -5.53 2.59
N LEU A 175 10.22 -5.96 3.50
CA LEU A 175 10.58 -7.36 3.66
C LEU A 175 9.74 -8.08 4.72
N ALA A 176 9.28 -7.35 5.74
CA ALA A 176 8.69 -7.95 6.94
C ALA A 176 7.16 -8.04 6.88
N PHE A 177 6.48 -7.16 6.14
CA PHE A 177 5.02 -7.04 6.22
C PHE A 177 4.28 -8.30 5.71
N ILE A 178 4.65 -8.81 4.53
CA ILE A 178 4.00 -10.01 3.98
C ILE A 178 4.26 -11.25 4.86
N PRO A 179 5.51 -11.56 5.29
CA PRO A 179 5.75 -12.68 6.20
C PRO A 179 4.97 -12.57 7.52
N LEU A 180 4.92 -11.38 8.11
CA LEU A 180 4.13 -11.13 9.32
C LEU A 180 2.64 -11.43 9.09
N ALA A 181 2.09 -10.94 7.99
CA ALA A 181 0.68 -11.12 7.67
C ALA A 181 0.33 -12.59 7.35
N LEU A 182 1.19 -13.29 6.59
CA LEU A 182 1.04 -14.73 6.33
C LEU A 182 1.08 -15.54 7.62
N TRP A 183 1.99 -15.20 8.54
CA TRP A 183 2.02 -15.84 9.86
C TRP A 183 0.73 -15.61 10.65
N MET A 184 0.20 -14.39 10.67
CA MET A 184 -1.07 -14.11 11.36
C MET A 184 -2.25 -14.88 10.75
N LEU A 185 -2.35 -14.92 9.40
CA LEU A 185 -3.41 -15.64 8.69
C LEU A 185 -3.32 -17.16 8.90
N GLY A 186 -2.10 -17.70 8.88
CA GLY A 186 -1.80 -19.10 9.10
C GLY A 186 -2.02 -19.53 10.55
N GLU A 187 -1.57 -18.76 11.53
CA GLU A 187 -1.81 -19.06 12.95
C GLU A 187 -3.31 -19.04 13.28
N ALA A 188 -4.06 -18.10 12.69
CA ALA A 188 -5.51 -18.04 12.84
C ALA A 188 -6.25 -19.14 12.03
N GLN A 189 -5.54 -19.93 11.22
CA GLN A 189 -6.10 -20.97 10.35
C GLN A 189 -7.21 -20.43 9.43
N THR A 190 -7.12 -19.16 9.06
CA THR A 190 -8.12 -18.49 8.21
C THR A 190 -7.83 -18.65 6.74
N GLY A 191 -6.55 -18.81 6.39
CA GLY A 191 -6.12 -18.72 5.02
C GLY A 191 -6.36 -17.33 4.41
N PHE A 192 -6.33 -17.24 3.08
CA PHE A 192 -6.80 -16.09 2.31
C PHE A 192 -8.33 -16.16 2.08
N PRO A 193 -9.13 -15.25 2.70
CA PRO A 193 -10.57 -15.32 2.58
C PRO A 193 -11.08 -15.04 1.15
N PRO A 194 -12.22 -15.61 0.73
CA PRO A 194 -12.91 -15.23 -0.49
C PRO A 194 -13.16 -13.72 -0.54
N GLY A 195 -12.95 -13.13 -1.71
CA GLY A 195 -13.05 -11.69 -1.88
C GLY A 195 -11.75 -10.91 -1.60
N THR A 196 -10.67 -11.57 -1.15
CA THR A 196 -9.36 -10.90 -0.94
C THR A 196 -8.92 -10.12 -2.17
N PHE A 197 -8.91 -10.77 -3.34
CA PHE A 197 -8.45 -10.11 -4.56
C PHE A 197 -9.36 -8.94 -4.94
N ALA A 198 -10.68 -9.08 -4.80
CA ALA A 198 -11.63 -7.99 -5.03
C ALA A 198 -11.39 -6.80 -4.08
N LEU A 199 -11.14 -7.07 -2.80
CA LEU A 199 -10.79 -6.04 -1.83
C LEU A 199 -9.48 -5.34 -2.21
N SER A 200 -8.46 -6.08 -2.65
CA SER A 200 -7.18 -5.49 -3.07
C SER A 200 -7.35 -4.50 -4.23
N ILE A 201 -8.27 -4.77 -5.17
CA ILE A 201 -8.62 -3.85 -6.25
C ILE A 201 -9.31 -2.61 -5.70
N VAL A 202 -10.24 -2.76 -4.75
CA VAL A 202 -10.90 -1.62 -4.10
C VAL A 202 -9.87 -0.72 -3.41
N VAL A 203 -8.95 -1.31 -2.64
CA VAL A 203 -7.86 -0.58 -1.98
C VAL A 203 -7.07 0.20 -3.04
N LEU A 204 -6.65 -0.46 -4.12
CA LEU A 204 -5.85 0.14 -5.17
C LEU A 204 -6.57 1.28 -5.91
N VAL A 205 -7.86 1.13 -6.21
CA VAL A 205 -8.68 2.16 -6.87
C VAL A 205 -8.78 3.40 -5.98
N VAL A 206 -9.08 3.22 -4.69
CA VAL A 206 -9.27 4.33 -3.76
C VAL A 206 -7.93 5.02 -3.48
N GLU A 207 -6.87 4.24 -3.25
CA GLU A 207 -5.51 4.73 -3.03
C GLU A 207 -4.98 5.50 -4.24
N GLY A 208 -5.02 4.89 -5.42
CA GLY A 208 -4.53 5.52 -6.65
C GLY A 208 -5.36 6.76 -6.99
N GLY A 209 -6.69 6.70 -6.85
CA GLY A 209 -7.55 7.86 -7.08
C GLY A 209 -7.25 9.00 -6.10
N ALA A 210 -7.12 8.70 -4.81
CA ALA A 210 -6.84 9.71 -3.79
C ALA A 210 -5.44 10.30 -3.94
N THR A 211 -4.41 9.49 -4.20
CA THR A 211 -3.05 9.99 -4.44
C THR A 211 -2.94 10.80 -5.74
N ARG A 212 -3.61 10.39 -6.82
CA ARG A 212 -3.68 11.18 -8.07
C ARG A 212 -4.31 12.55 -7.85
N LEU A 213 -5.31 12.66 -6.98
CA LEU A 213 -5.97 13.93 -6.66
C LEU A 213 -5.18 14.79 -5.67
N LEU A 214 -4.51 14.18 -4.69
CA LEU A 214 -4.00 14.87 -3.50
C LEU A 214 -2.48 15.03 -3.47
N ALA A 215 -1.73 14.16 -4.15
CA ALA A 215 -0.27 14.22 -4.22
C ALA A 215 0.19 14.79 -5.56
N PRO A 216 1.07 15.80 -5.57
CA PRO A 216 1.64 16.29 -6.82
C PRO A 216 2.61 15.24 -7.38
N PHE A 217 2.69 15.16 -8.71
CA PHE A 217 3.73 14.41 -9.42
C PHE A 217 5.14 14.79 -8.96
N SER A 218 5.41 16.10 -8.87
CA SER A 218 6.68 16.63 -8.38
C SER A 218 6.46 17.90 -7.55
N ILE A 219 7.42 18.20 -6.66
CA ILE A 219 7.50 19.49 -5.98
C ILE A 219 8.58 20.32 -6.69
N VAL A 220 8.15 21.43 -7.29
CA VAL A 220 9.05 22.39 -7.92
C VAL A 220 9.51 23.39 -6.86
N TYR A 221 10.82 23.49 -6.66
CA TYR A 221 11.42 24.46 -5.75
C TYR A 221 12.04 25.62 -6.52
N PRO A 222 12.03 26.85 -5.99
CA PRO A 222 12.69 27.98 -6.64
C PRO A 222 14.22 27.84 -6.72
N SER A 223 14.84 27.15 -5.76
CA SER A 223 16.30 27.17 -5.53
C SER A 223 16.98 25.80 -5.58
N ARG A 224 16.24 24.73 -5.87
CA ARG A 224 16.79 23.36 -5.96
C ARG A 224 16.08 22.56 -7.05
N PRO A 225 16.69 21.47 -7.54
CA PRO A 225 16.04 20.60 -8.52
C PRO A 225 14.65 20.13 -8.05
N PRO A 226 13.71 19.93 -8.97
CA PRO A 226 12.40 19.38 -8.64
C PRO A 226 12.53 18.04 -7.91
N LEU A 227 11.71 17.85 -6.88
CA LEU A 227 11.62 16.56 -6.21
C LEU A 227 10.48 15.76 -6.83
N MET A 228 10.83 14.71 -7.56
CA MET A 228 9.87 13.74 -8.07
C MET A 228 9.27 12.95 -6.92
N LEU A 229 7.94 12.90 -6.86
CA LEU A 229 7.20 12.10 -5.89
C LEU A 229 6.53 10.91 -6.57
N ASN A 230 5.69 11.19 -7.56
CA ASN A 230 4.91 10.21 -8.32
C ASN A 230 4.32 9.09 -7.43
N ILE A 231 3.66 9.50 -6.34
CA ILE A 231 3.16 8.56 -5.32
C ILE A 231 2.20 7.55 -5.95
N ASN A 232 2.44 6.28 -5.64
CA ASN A 232 1.75 5.09 -6.17
C ASN A 232 1.70 5.02 -7.70
N LEU A 233 2.68 5.64 -8.38
CA LEU A 233 2.80 5.65 -9.85
C LEU A 233 1.53 6.12 -10.56
N THR A 234 0.82 7.05 -9.92
CA THR A 234 -0.46 7.54 -10.41
C THR A 234 -0.36 8.53 -11.56
N HIS A 235 0.84 9.05 -11.84
CA HIS A 235 1.06 10.03 -12.91
C HIS A 235 1.74 9.41 -14.13
N GLU A 236 2.71 8.53 -13.92
CA GLU A 236 3.49 7.83 -14.95
C GLU A 236 4.23 6.62 -14.36
N CYS A 237 4.70 5.73 -15.21
CA CYS A 237 5.69 4.73 -14.82
C CYS A 237 7.08 5.38 -14.66
N TRP A 238 7.97 4.79 -13.85
CA TRP A 238 9.33 5.31 -13.70
C TRP A 238 10.11 5.22 -15.02
N THR A 239 10.79 6.30 -15.40
CA THR A 239 11.51 6.41 -16.69
C THR A 239 12.64 5.40 -16.91
N ASP A 240 13.13 4.77 -15.84
CA ASP A 240 14.16 3.72 -15.90
C ASP A 240 13.58 2.32 -16.11
N VAL A 241 12.25 2.18 -16.18
CA VAL A 241 11.57 0.92 -16.52
C VAL A 241 11.60 0.71 -18.04
N PRO A 242 12.20 -0.39 -18.55
CA PRO A 242 12.43 -0.54 -19.99
C PRO A 242 11.20 -1.04 -20.77
N PHE A 243 10.07 -1.29 -20.10
CA PHE A 243 8.91 -1.95 -20.70
C PHE A 243 7.90 -0.93 -21.24
N ALA A 244 7.96 -0.64 -22.54
CA ALA A 244 7.09 0.34 -23.20
C ALA A 244 5.58 0.15 -22.93
N LEU A 245 5.12 -1.09 -22.70
CA LEU A 245 3.75 -1.38 -22.32
C LEU A 245 3.34 -0.60 -21.05
N LEU A 246 4.21 -0.54 -20.04
CA LEU A 246 3.90 0.10 -18.76
C LEU A 246 3.74 1.62 -18.87
N HIS A 247 4.31 2.23 -19.92
CA HIS A 247 4.29 3.68 -20.19
C HIS A 247 3.09 4.18 -21.01
N ILE A 248 2.17 3.29 -21.43
CA ILE A 248 1.07 3.64 -22.36
C ILE A 248 0.19 4.81 -21.87
N ALA A 249 -0.02 4.92 -20.55
CA ALA A 249 -0.87 5.94 -19.96
C ALA A 249 -0.10 7.05 -19.22
N ASP A 250 1.21 7.16 -19.45
CA ASP A 250 2.02 8.22 -18.84
C ASP A 250 1.48 9.60 -19.21
N GLY A 251 1.26 10.45 -18.21
CA GLY A 251 0.71 11.79 -18.40
C GLY A 251 -0.76 11.83 -18.86
N ALA A 252 -1.44 10.69 -18.98
CA ALA A 252 -2.84 10.64 -19.40
C ALA A 252 -3.76 11.34 -18.38
N SER A 253 -4.97 11.73 -18.81
CA SER A 253 -5.97 12.31 -17.90
C SER A 253 -6.40 11.29 -16.82
N PHE A 254 -7.13 11.77 -15.81
CA PHE A 254 -7.43 10.99 -14.60
C PHE A 254 -7.98 9.58 -14.88
N LEU A 255 -9.05 9.46 -15.67
CA LEU A 255 -9.73 8.18 -15.88
C LEU A 255 -8.87 7.18 -16.67
N PRO A 256 -8.26 7.52 -17.83
CA PRO A 256 -7.36 6.61 -18.52
C PRO A 256 -6.15 6.18 -17.68
N ALA A 257 -5.52 7.13 -16.96
CA ALA A 257 -4.39 6.82 -16.09
C ALA A 257 -4.78 5.82 -14.99
N MET A 258 -5.92 6.06 -14.32
CA MET A 258 -6.43 5.16 -13.29
C MET A 258 -6.82 3.80 -13.83
N ALA A 259 -7.51 3.72 -14.98
CA ALA A 259 -7.87 2.45 -15.59
C ALA A 259 -6.64 1.62 -15.95
N TRP A 260 -5.61 2.26 -16.50
CA TRP A 260 -4.35 1.60 -16.83
C TRP A 260 -3.61 1.13 -15.57
N LEU A 261 -3.43 2.01 -14.58
CA LEU A 261 -2.80 1.68 -13.31
C LEU A 261 -3.47 0.48 -12.64
N VAL A 262 -4.81 0.51 -12.53
CA VAL A 262 -5.59 -0.59 -11.94
C VAL A 262 -5.40 -1.89 -12.71
N THR A 263 -5.41 -1.82 -14.04
CA THR A 263 -5.23 -3.02 -14.88
C THR A 263 -3.85 -3.64 -14.68
N VAL A 264 -2.79 -2.83 -14.77
CA VAL A 264 -1.41 -3.29 -14.62
C VAL A 264 -1.20 -3.87 -13.23
N TRP A 265 -1.50 -3.10 -12.17
CA TRP A 265 -1.26 -3.53 -10.80
C TRP A 265 -2.08 -4.75 -10.40
N SER A 266 -3.36 -4.78 -10.78
CA SER A 266 -4.22 -5.93 -10.45
C SER A 266 -3.74 -7.18 -11.17
N SER A 267 -3.29 -7.06 -12.43
CA SER A 267 -2.79 -8.19 -13.21
C SER A 267 -1.49 -8.76 -12.63
N THR A 268 -0.56 -7.89 -12.21
CA THR A 268 0.67 -8.35 -11.53
C THR A 268 0.39 -8.89 -10.13
N ASN A 269 -0.50 -8.25 -9.37
CA ASN A 269 -0.92 -8.74 -8.06
C ASN A 269 -1.70 -10.04 -8.16
N ALA A 270 -2.39 -10.34 -9.26
CA ALA A 270 -3.05 -11.64 -9.46
C ALA A 270 -2.02 -12.78 -9.48
N ILE A 271 -0.88 -12.56 -10.13
CA ILE A 271 0.24 -13.51 -10.15
C ILE A 271 0.81 -13.68 -8.74
N CYS A 272 1.10 -12.57 -8.05
CA CYS A 272 1.60 -12.62 -6.68
C CYS A 272 0.60 -13.31 -5.73
N TYR A 273 -0.70 -13.04 -5.90
CA TYR A 273 -1.76 -13.64 -5.10
C TYR A 273 -1.82 -15.16 -5.28
N ALA A 274 -1.71 -15.65 -6.52
CA ALA A 274 -1.64 -17.09 -6.79
C ALA A 274 -0.43 -17.75 -6.10
N VAL A 275 0.72 -17.07 -6.08
CA VAL A 275 1.91 -17.54 -5.35
C VAL A 275 1.68 -17.54 -3.84
N LEU A 276 1.05 -16.49 -3.29
CA LEU A 276 0.75 -16.41 -1.86
C LEU A 276 -0.22 -17.51 -1.41
N LEU A 277 -1.24 -17.82 -2.22
CA LEU A 277 -2.13 -18.97 -1.99
C LEU A 277 -1.37 -20.30 -1.98
N ALA A 278 -0.44 -20.48 -2.92
CA ALA A 278 0.41 -21.69 -2.94
C ALA A 278 1.32 -21.78 -1.71
N ILE A 279 1.92 -20.66 -1.26
CA ILE A 279 2.73 -20.63 -0.05
C ILE A 279 1.88 -21.00 1.17
N GLU A 280 0.69 -20.41 1.30
CA GLU A 280 -0.19 -20.66 2.42
C GLU A 280 -0.60 -22.14 2.52
N SER A 281 -1.08 -22.72 1.42
CA SER A 281 -1.45 -24.13 1.37
C SER A 281 -0.30 -25.08 1.70
N VAL A 282 0.94 -24.75 1.30
CA VAL A 282 2.12 -25.58 1.57
C VAL A 282 2.63 -25.42 2.99
N VAL A 283 2.67 -24.19 3.52
CA VAL A 283 3.30 -23.87 4.81
C VAL A 283 2.35 -24.10 5.98
N TYR A 284 1.08 -23.72 5.82
CA TYR A 284 0.09 -23.70 6.89
C TYR A 284 -1.02 -24.75 6.72
N GLY A 285 -1.11 -25.38 5.54
CA GLY A 285 -2.09 -26.43 5.28
C GLY A 285 -3.53 -25.94 5.18
N VAL A 286 -3.72 -24.65 4.87
CA VAL A 286 -5.02 -23.97 4.72
C VAL A 286 -5.32 -23.65 3.26
#